data_AF-A0A8T2WPP0-F1
#
_entry.id   AF-A0A8T2WPP0-F1
#
_cell.length_a   1.000
_cell.length_b   1.000
_cell.length_c   1.000
_cell.angle_alpha   90.00
_cell.angle_beta   90.00
_cell.angle_gamma   90.00
#
_symmetry.space_group_name_H-M   'P 1'
#
loop_
_entity.id
_entity.type
_entity.pdbx_description
1 polymer ?
#
loop_
_entity_poly.entity_id
_entity_poly.type
_entity_poly.pdbx_seq_one_letter_code
_entity_poly.pdbx_strand_id
1 'polypeptide(L)'
;MDQALLHKTEERASLLTWGAFVEELKKMISLAAPLMLVAMTLYLLQVVSMMMAGHLSALSLSGVSIATSFTNVTGFSLVIGLAGGLETLCGQAYGAGQYKKFGSYTYGAMISLIPICLPVSALWIFMDRILIAIGIDSDISIVAGKYAICLVPALFANAILIPLLRYFQCQSMVLPMLLSNCATVCIHIPLCWALVYKWELGYIGAALAIGLSYWLNVFFLALYMAFSSSCEKTRGLYLDDIFSSIKEFLHIAFPSAAMVCLEWWTFELLLLLAGLLPDSKLETSVLSVWYSS
;
A
#
# COMPACT_ATOMS: atom_id res chain seq x y z
N MET A 1 -41.18 17.93 41.83
CA MET A 1 -41.26 18.29 40.41
C MET A 1 -39.90 18.21 39.71
N ASP A 2 -38.77 18.33 40.43
CA ASP A 2 -37.42 18.29 39.85
C ASP A 2 -36.86 16.92 39.45
N GLN A 3 -37.20 15.82 40.14
CA GLN A 3 -36.66 14.49 39.79
C GLN A 3 -37.13 13.95 38.44
N ALA A 4 -38.37 14.27 38.03
CA ALA A 4 -38.92 13.85 36.74
C ALA A 4 -38.32 14.63 35.56
N LEU A 5 -37.88 15.88 35.80
CA LEU A 5 -37.18 16.71 34.81
C LEU A 5 -35.73 16.27 34.64
N LEU A 6 -35.05 15.89 35.73
CA LEU A 6 -33.69 15.33 35.68
C LEU A 6 -33.63 14.02 34.89
N HIS A 7 -34.54 13.07 35.17
CA HIS A 7 -34.59 11.79 34.44
C HIS A 7 -34.85 11.98 32.94
N LYS A 8 -35.75 12.89 32.57
CA LYS A 8 -36.01 13.23 31.16
C LYS A 8 -34.80 13.87 30.46
N THR A 9 -33.96 14.58 31.21
CA THR A 9 -32.78 15.25 30.66
C THR A 9 -31.63 14.26 30.47
N GLU A 10 -31.42 13.34 31.41
CA GLU A 10 -30.46 12.24 31.27
C GLU A 10 -30.84 11.26 30.16
N GLU A 11 -32.12 10.88 30.06
CA GLU A 11 -32.63 9.99 29.03
C GLU A 11 -32.57 10.63 27.63
N ARG A 12 -32.81 11.94 27.54
CA ARG A 12 -32.64 12.69 26.29
C ARG A 12 -31.17 12.87 25.92
N ALA A 13 -30.29 13.09 26.89
CA ALA A 13 -28.85 13.15 26.67
C ALA A 13 -28.30 11.78 26.22
N SER A 14 -28.75 10.68 26.85
CA SER A 14 -28.32 9.32 26.48
C SER A 14 -28.82 8.90 25.10
N LEU A 15 -30.05 9.27 24.73
CA LEU A 15 -30.59 9.05 23.38
C LEU A 15 -29.90 9.92 22.32
N LEU A 16 -29.52 11.16 22.66
CA LEU A 16 -28.71 12.02 21.78
C LEU A 16 -27.31 11.43 21.59
N THR A 17 -26.68 10.90 22.65
CA THR A 17 -25.37 10.25 22.55
C THR A 17 -25.42 8.93 21.79
N TRP A 18 -26.48 8.14 21.96
CA TRP A 18 -26.63 6.87 21.23
C TRP A 18 -26.98 7.10 19.76
N GLY A 19 -27.86 8.06 19.46
CA GLY A 19 -28.17 8.46 18.09
C GLY A 19 -26.95 8.98 17.35
N ALA A 20 -26.17 9.87 17.99
CA ALA A 20 -24.91 10.36 17.43
C ALA A 20 -23.88 9.23 17.26
N PHE A 21 -23.77 8.33 18.22
CA PHE A 21 -22.89 7.15 18.12
C PHE A 21 -23.26 6.26 16.93
N VAL A 22 -24.55 5.95 16.75
CA VAL A 22 -25.02 5.12 15.62
C VAL A 22 -24.77 5.82 14.28
N GLU A 23 -24.94 7.15 14.23
CA GLU A 23 -24.65 7.92 13.02
C GLU A 23 -23.16 7.90 12.65
N GLU A 24 -22.28 8.12 13.62
CA GLU A 24 -20.83 8.03 13.43
C GLU A 24 -20.39 6.61 13.08
N LEU A 25 -20.95 5.59 13.73
CA LEU A 25 -20.69 4.19 13.40
C LEU A 25 -21.11 3.88 11.95
N LYS A 26 -22.25 4.40 11.50
CA LYS A 26 -22.72 4.22 10.12
C LYS A 26 -21.79 4.91 9.12
N LYS A 27 -21.32 6.13 9.40
CA LYS A 27 -20.33 6.83 8.56
C LYS A 27 -19.02 6.06 8.51
N MET A 28 -18.53 5.58 9.65
CA MET A 28 -17.31 4.79 9.75
C MET A 28 -17.41 3.51 8.92
N ILE A 29 -18.47 2.72 9.06
CA ILE A 29 -18.67 1.48 8.29
C ILE A 29 -18.80 1.77 6.79
N SER A 30 -19.54 2.83 6.44
CA SER A 30 -19.72 3.24 5.03
C SER A 30 -18.41 3.63 4.34
N LEU A 31 -17.39 4.07 5.09
CA LEU A 31 -16.06 4.37 4.57
C LEU A 31 -15.12 3.16 4.67
N ALA A 32 -15.18 2.41 5.77
CA ALA A 32 -14.30 1.28 6.04
C ALA A 32 -14.49 0.14 5.04
N ALA A 33 -15.74 -0.26 4.74
CA ALA A 33 -15.97 -1.39 3.84
C ALA A 33 -15.40 -1.17 2.42
N PRO A 34 -15.60 -0.02 1.76
CA PRO A 34 -14.96 0.27 0.49
C PRO A 34 -13.43 0.38 0.56
N LEU A 35 -12.87 0.91 1.66
CA LEU A 35 -11.42 0.98 1.88
C LEU A 35 -10.80 -0.42 2.06
N MET A 36 -11.47 -1.31 2.77
CA MET A 36 -11.05 -2.72 2.87
C MET A 36 -11.02 -3.37 1.49
N LEU A 37 -12.04 -3.14 0.67
CA LEU A 37 -12.08 -3.69 -0.69
C LEU A 37 -10.95 -3.12 -1.57
N VAL A 38 -10.61 -1.84 -1.43
CA VAL A 38 -9.43 -1.24 -2.07
C VAL A 38 -8.13 -1.94 -1.62
N ALA A 39 -7.95 -2.18 -0.33
CA ALA A 39 -6.77 -2.89 0.18
C ALA A 39 -6.69 -4.33 -0.35
N MET A 40 -7.81 -5.06 -0.33
CA MET A 40 -7.88 -6.43 -0.85
C MET A 40 -7.55 -6.51 -2.34
N THR A 41 -8.06 -5.55 -3.13
CA THR A 41 -7.79 -5.51 -4.58
C THR A 41 -6.32 -5.21 -4.90
N LEU A 42 -5.66 -4.33 -4.12
CA LEU A 42 -4.22 -4.11 -4.24
C LEU A 42 -3.40 -5.36 -3.90
N TYR A 43 -3.78 -6.09 -2.84
CA TYR A 43 -3.13 -7.34 -2.47
C TYR A 43 -3.32 -8.44 -3.51
N LEU A 44 -4.49 -8.47 -4.17
CA LEU A 44 -4.81 -9.47 -5.19
C LEU A 44 -3.85 -9.43 -6.39
N LEU A 45 -3.28 -8.27 -6.76
CA LEU A 45 -2.26 -8.18 -7.81
C LEU A 45 -1.04 -9.05 -7.47
N GLN A 46 -0.56 -8.96 -6.23
CA GLN A 46 0.60 -9.74 -5.78
C GLN A 46 0.28 -11.23 -5.72
N VAL A 47 -0.89 -11.59 -5.19
CA VAL A 47 -1.33 -12.99 -5.10
C VAL A 47 -1.44 -13.62 -6.49
N VAL A 48 -2.11 -12.95 -7.44
CA VAL A 48 -2.29 -13.45 -8.81
C VAL A 48 -0.93 -13.64 -9.49
N SER A 49 -0.04 -12.67 -9.37
CA SER A 49 1.31 -12.72 -9.96
C SER A 49 2.15 -13.85 -9.38
N MET A 50 2.15 -14.01 -8.05
CA MET A 50 2.85 -15.10 -7.36
C MET A 50 2.28 -16.47 -7.72
N MET A 51 0.96 -16.61 -7.78
CA MET A 51 0.31 -17.84 -8.21
C MET A 51 0.75 -18.22 -9.62
N MET A 52 0.67 -17.30 -10.59
CA MET A 52 1.06 -17.60 -11.97
C MET A 52 2.55 -17.93 -12.09
N ALA A 53 3.43 -17.19 -11.43
CA ALA A 53 4.86 -17.50 -11.42
C ALA A 53 5.16 -18.86 -10.75
N GLY A 54 4.42 -19.21 -9.70
CA GLY A 54 4.59 -20.46 -8.96
C GLY A 54 4.22 -21.72 -9.74
N HIS A 55 3.28 -21.63 -10.69
CA HIS A 55 2.91 -22.74 -11.56
C HIS A 55 3.97 -23.10 -12.60
N LEU A 56 4.98 -22.25 -12.81
CA LEU A 56 6.07 -22.52 -13.76
C LEU A 56 7.02 -23.59 -13.24
N SER A 57 7.45 -23.47 -11.97
CA SER A 57 8.32 -24.44 -11.30
C SER A 57 8.45 -24.12 -9.81
N ALA A 58 8.84 -25.12 -9.01
CA ALA A 58 9.17 -24.92 -7.59
C ALA A 58 10.30 -23.90 -7.40
N LEU A 59 11.31 -23.89 -8.29
CA LEU A 59 12.40 -22.91 -8.29
C LEU A 59 11.88 -21.48 -8.50
N SER A 60 10.95 -21.28 -9.44
CA SER A 60 10.33 -19.97 -9.69
C SER A 60 9.53 -19.51 -8.48
N LEU A 61 8.74 -20.40 -7.87
CA LEU A 61 7.98 -20.10 -6.66
C LEU A 61 8.89 -19.65 -5.50
N SER A 62 9.95 -20.41 -5.23
CA SER A 62 10.90 -20.08 -4.15
C SER A 62 11.62 -18.76 -4.40
N GLY A 63 12.13 -18.53 -5.62
CA GLY A 63 12.82 -17.29 -5.97
C GLY A 63 11.90 -16.06 -5.92
N VAL A 64 10.69 -16.17 -6.46
CA VAL A 64 9.69 -15.08 -6.42
C VAL A 64 9.22 -14.80 -5.00
N SER A 65 9.03 -15.84 -4.18
CA SER A 65 8.64 -15.68 -2.77
C SER A 65 9.73 -14.93 -1.98
N ILE A 66 11.00 -15.34 -2.09
CA ILE A 66 12.13 -14.66 -1.45
C ILE A 66 12.25 -13.21 -1.94
N ALA A 67 12.15 -12.98 -3.26
CA ALA A 67 12.18 -11.61 -3.79
C ALA A 67 11.02 -10.76 -3.27
N THR A 68 9.81 -11.32 -3.17
CA THR A 68 8.64 -10.61 -2.65
C THR A 68 8.85 -10.23 -1.19
N SER A 69 9.28 -11.17 -0.34
CA SER A 69 9.60 -10.90 1.07
C SER A 69 10.70 -9.82 1.19
N PHE A 70 11.81 -9.97 0.46
CA PHE A 70 12.92 -9.00 0.50
C PHE A 70 12.47 -7.60 0.03
N THR A 71 11.73 -7.50 -1.08
CA THR A 71 11.26 -6.21 -1.61
C THR A 71 10.20 -5.56 -0.70
N ASN A 72 9.37 -6.36 -0.04
CA ASN A 72 8.43 -5.89 0.98
C ASN A 72 9.16 -5.28 2.19
N VAL A 73 10.12 -6.00 2.75
CA VAL A 73 10.93 -5.56 3.91
C VAL A 73 11.73 -4.31 3.62
N THR A 74 12.35 -4.23 2.44
CA THR A 74 13.37 -3.20 2.17
C THR A 74 12.85 -1.99 1.40
N GLY A 75 11.71 -2.11 0.72
CA GLY A 75 11.20 -1.05 -0.18
C GLY A 75 9.73 -0.74 0.01
N PHE A 76 8.83 -1.70 -0.22
CA PHE A 76 7.39 -1.39 -0.21
C PHE A 76 6.90 -0.94 1.17
N SER A 77 7.31 -1.61 2.26
CA SER A 77 6.99 -1.16 3.63
C SER A 77 7.49 0.26 3.93
N LEU A 78 8.71 0.59 3.48
CA LEU A 78 9.30 1.91 3.65
C LEU A 78 8.49 3.00 2.90
N VAL A 79 8.15 2.77 1.63
CA VAL A 79 7.36 3.73 0.83
C VAL A 79 5.95 3.90 1.39
N ILE A 80 5.27 2.80 1.71
CA ILE A 80 3.92 2.82 2.31
C ILE A 80 3.95 3.53 3.65
N GLY A 81 4.93 3.22 4.50
CA GLY A 81 5.08 3.80 5.82
C GLY A 81 5.41 5.29 5.79
N LEU A 82 6.33 5.74 4.92
CA LEU A 82 6.61 7.17 4.76
C LEU A 82 5.37 7.92 4.26
N ALA A 83 4.64 7.36 3.30
CA ALA A 83 3.39 7.95 2.81
C ALA A 83 2.28 7.98 3.87
N GLY A 84 2.36 7.17 4.92
CA GLY A 84 1.45 7.21 6.07
C GLY A 84 1.42 8.58 6.76
N GLY A 85 2.50 9.35 6.73
CA GLY A 85 2.53 10.72 7.24
C GLY A 85 1.51 11.67 6.57
N LEU A 86 1.07 11.35 5.35
CA LEU A 86 -0.01 12.10 4.69
C LEU A 86 -1.35 11.95 5.39
N GLU A 87 -1.66 10.83 6.04
CA GLU A 87 -2.94 10.70 6.74
C GLU A 87 -3.11 11.80 7.80
N THR A 88 -2.04 12.10 8.54
CA THR A 88 -2.03 13.18 9.52
C THR A 88 -2.09 14.55 8.84
N LEU A 89 -1.17 14.85 7.91
CA LEU A 89 -1.04 16.18 7.33
C LEU A 89 -2.23 16.55 6.43
N CYS A 90 -2.61 15.66 5.52
CA CYS A 90 -3.75 15.85 4.64
C CYS A 90 -5.07 15.76 5.41
N GLY A 91 -5.19 14.88 6.41
CA GLY A 91 -6.38 14.81 7.26
C GLY A 91 -6.61 16.12 8.03
N GLN A 92 -5.57 16.66 8.66
CA GLN A 92 -5.63 17.95 9.37
C GLN A 92 -5.89 19.12 8.41
N ALA A 93 -5.16 19.19 7.29
CA ALA A 93 -5.32 20.26 6.31
C ALA A 93 -6.73 20.26 5.69
N TYR A 94 -7.28 19.10 5.37
CA TYR A 94 -8.63 18.98 4.83
C TYR A 94 -9.69 19.37 5.86
N GLY A 95 -9.57 18.88 7.10
CA GLY A 95 -10.46 19.24 8.21
C GLY A 95 -10.44 20.73 8.55
N ALA A 96 -9.28 21.38 8.41
CA ALA A 96 -9.12 22.82 8.62
C ALA A 96 -9.46 23.69 7.39
N GLY A 97 -9.91 23.10 6.29
CA GLY A 97 -10.22 23.83 5.04
C GLY A 97 -9.01 24.38 4.29
N GLN A 98 -7.80 23.94 4.63
CA GLN A 98 -6.53 24.37 4.03
C GLN A 98 -6.21 23.59 2.74
N TYR A 99 -7.09 23.65 1.74
CA TYR A 99 -6.98 22.83 0.53
C TYR A 99 -5.73 23.11 -0.32
N LYS A 100 -5.19 24.34 -0.27
CA LYS A 100 -3.90 24.68 -0.90
C LYS A 100 -2.75 23.84 -0.31
N LYS A 101 -2.68 23.81 1.02
CA LYS A 101 -1.65 23.07 1.78
C LYS A 101 -1.80 21.57 1.60
N PHE A 102 -3.05 21.09 1.53
CA PHE A 102 -3.39 19.71 1.23
C PHE A 102 -2.73 19.22 -0.07
N GLY A 103 -2.90 19.95 -1.18
CA GLY A 103 -2.25 19.63 -2.45
C GLY A 103 -0.72 19.67 -2.37
N SER A 104 -0.17 20.70 -1.72
CA SER A 104 1.29 20.82 -1.52
C SER A 104 1.88 19.66 -0.71
N TYR A 105 1.18 19.13 0.30
CA TYR A 105 1.62 17.93 1.02
C TYR A 105 1.62 16.70 0.13
N THR A 106 0.56 16.48 -0.65
CA THR A 106 0.47 15.32 -1.56
C THR A 106 1.63 15.33 -2.57
N TYR A 107 1.86 16.45 -3.26
CA TYR A 107 2.97 16.56 -4.19
C TYR A 107 4.33 16.56 -3.50
N GLY A 108 4.45 17.19 -2.33
CA GLY A 108 5.66 17.17 -1.52
C GLY A 108 6.07 15.75 -1.15
N ALA A 109 5.10 14.90 -0.77
CA ALA A 109 5.34 13.49 -0.52
C ALA A 109 5.80 12.75 -1.77
N MET A 110 5.12 12.90 -2.92
CA MET A 110 5.55 12.28 -4.18
C MET A 110 7.00 12.66 -4.54
N ILE A 111 7.33 13.96 -4.50
CA ILE A 111 8.67 14.47 -4.78
C ILE A 111 9.70 13.91 -3.80
N SER A 112 9.34 13.74 -2.52
CA SER A 112 10.22 13.21 -1.49
C SER A 112 10.46 11.71 -1.61
N LEU A 113 9.46 10.93 -2.04
CA LEU A 113 9.54 9.47 -2.10
C LEU A 113 10.34 8.98 -3.30
N ILE A 114 10.29 9.65 -4.44
CA ILE A 114 11.06 9.29 -5.66
C ILE A 114 12.57 9.13 -5.41
N PRO A 115 13.29 10.10 -4.79
CA PRO A 115 14.71 9.92 -4.51
C PRO A 115 14.99 8.83 -3.47
N ILE A 116 14.03 8.52 -2.57
CA ILE A 116 14.15 7.42 -1.61
C ILE A 116 14.09 6.05 -2.32
N CYS A 117 13.39 5.96 -3.46
CA CYS A 117 13.39 4.75 -4.28
C CYS A 117 14.76 4.44 -4.90
N LEU A 118 15.66 5.42 -5.07
CA LEU A 118 16.98 5.20 -5.69
C LEU A 118 17.89 4.26 -4.88
N PRO A 119 18.17 4.50 -3.58
CA PRO A 119 18.98 3.57 -2.79
C PRO A 119 18.32 2.19 -2.65
N VAL A 120 16.98 2.12 -2.55
CA VAL A 120 16.24 0.85 -2.53
C VAL A 120 16.40 0.10 -3.86
N SER A 121 16.34 0.79 -4.99
CA SER A 121 16.55 0.19 -6.31
C SER A 121 17.98 -0.36 -6.45
N ALA A 122 18.97 0.38 -5.96
CA ALA A 122 20.36 -0.10 -5.93
C ALA A 122 20.48 -1.39 -5.10
N LEU A 123 19.83 -1.45 -3.95
CA LEU A 123 19.78 -2.65 -3.11
C LEU A 123 19.16 -3.84 -3.88
N TRP A 124 18.06 -3.62 -4.60
CA TRP A 124 17.37 -4.67 -5.37
C TRP A 124 18.20 -5.18 -6.56
N ILE A 125 19.00 -4.31 -7.19
CA ILE A 125 19.91 -4.69 -8.28
C ILE A 125 20.98 -5.69 -7.81
N PHE A 126 21.41 -5.60 -6.54
CA PHE A 126 22.41 -6.51 -5.96
C PHE A 126 21.79 -7.64 -5.13
N MET A 127 20.47 -7.84 -5.20
CA MET A 127 19.76 -8.81 -4.36
C MET A 127 20.29 -10.23 -4.49
N ASP A 128 20.55 -10.70 -5.71
CA ASP A 128 21.11 -12.03 -5.96
C ASP A 128 22.42 -12.25 -5.19
N ARG A 129 23.35 -11.29 -5.26
CA ARG A 129 24.64 -11.35 -4.57
C ARG A 129 24.48 -11.31 -3.06
N ILE A 130 23.55 -10.51 -2.56
CA ILE A 130 23.26 -10.41 -1.13
C ILE A 130 22.72 -11.75 -0.61
N LEU A 131 21.78 -12.36 -1.32
CA LEU A 131 21.18 -13.64 -0.95
C LEU A 131 22.22 -14.77 -0.96
N ILE A 132 23.07 -14.83 -2.00
CA ILE A 132 24.19 -15.78 -2.07
C ILE A 132 25.16 -15.58 -0.90
N ALA A 133 25.48 -14.34 -0.55
CA ALA A 133 26.39 -14.03 0.56
C ALA A 133 25.83 -14.46 1.94
N ILE A 134 24.50 -14.47 2.09
CA ILE A 134 23.81 -14.93 3.31
C ILE A 134 23.63 -16.47 3.29
N GLY A 135 24.02 -17.14 2.20
CA GLY A 135 24.00 -18.61 2.09
C GLY A 135 22.72 -19.18 1.48
N ILE A 136 21.89 -18.37 0.82
CA ILE A 136 20.77 -18.87 0.02
C ILE A 136 21.30 -19.53 -1.24
N ASP A 137 20.63 -20.61 -1.68
CA ASP A 137 20.96 -21.32 -2.91
C ASP A 137 21.10 -20.37 -4.11
N SER A 138 22.11 -20.65 -4.95
CA SER A 138 22.48 -19.77 -6.06
C SER A 138 21.37 -19.66 -7.10
N ASP A 139 20.69 -20.75 -7.43
CA ASP A 139 19.65 -20.73 -8.47
C ASP A 139 18.43 -19.95 -7.99
N ILE A 140 18.04 -20.13 -6.72
CA ILE A 140 16.96 -19.35 -6.09
C ILE A 140 17.31 -17.87 -6.06
N SER A 141 18.54 -17.53 -5.68
CA SER A 141 19.02 -16.16 -5.56
C SER A 141 19.04 -15.43 -6.91
N ILE A 142 19.43 -16.12 -8.00
CA ILE A 142 19.42 -15.56 -9.35
C ILE A 142 17.99 -15.26 -9.82
N VAL A 143 17.04 -16.15 -9.56
CA VAL A 143 15.61 -15.91 -9.87
C VAL A 143 15.11 -14.70 -9.08
N ALA A 144 15.41 -14.65 -7.78
CA ALA A 144 14.99 -13.57 -6.91
C ALA A 144 15.52 -12.21 -7.36
N GLY A 145 16.82 -12.12 -7.67
CA GLY A 145 17.44 -10.88 -8.14
C GLY A 145 16.85 -10.39 -9.47
N LYS A 146 16.66 -11.28 -10.45
CA LYS A 146 16.02 -10.92 -11.72
C LYS A 146 14.59 -10.40 -11.52
N TYR A 147 13.81 -11.09 -10.68
CA TYR A 147 12.45 -10.67 -10.36
C TYR A 147 12.43 -9.29 -9.70
N ALA A 148 13.32 -9.04 -8.73
CA ALA A 148 13.40 -7.77 -8.02
C ALA A 148 13.83 -6.59 -8.91
N ILE A 149 14.77 -6.80 -9.84
CA ILE A 149 15.13 -5.79 -10.84
C ILE A 149 13.91 -5.40 -11.66
N CYS A 150 13.09 -6.36 -12.08
CA CYS A 150 11.86 -6.10 -12.83
C CYS A 150 10.75 -5.44 -12.00
N LEU A 151 10.83 -5.49 -10.66
CA LEU A 151 9.94 -4.75 -9.77
C LEU A 151 10.37 -3.30 -9.53
N VAL A 152 11.58 -2.88 -9.93
CA VAL A 152 12.06 -1.50 -9.73
C VAL A 152 11.05 -0.46 -10.29
N PRO A 153 10.49 -0.58 -11.52
CA PRO A 153 9.46 0.34 -11.99
C PRO A 153 8.21 0.39 -11.11
N ALA A 154 7.85 -0.74 -10.48
CA ALA A 154 6.71 -0.85 -9.57
C ALA A 154 6.95 -0.08 -8.26
N LEU A 155 8.20 -0.01 -7.79
CA LEU A 155 8.60 0.80 -6.63
C LEU A 155 8.36 2.29 -6.88
N PHE A 156 8.80 2.80 -8.04
CA PHE A 156 8.57 4.20 -8.43
C PHE A 156 7.08 4.50 -8.64
N ALA A 157 6.32 3.55 -9.19
CA ALA A 157 4.87 3.68 -9.28
C ALA A 157 4.24 3.81 -7.88
N ASN A 158 4.69 3.03 -6.89
CA ASN A 158 4.20 3.11 -5.51
C ASN A 158 4.50 4.46 -4.84
N ALA A 159 5.66 5.04 -5.11
CA ALA A 159 6.01 6.38 -4.61
C ALA A 159 5.04 7.47 -5.07
N ILE A 160 4.25 7.22 -6.12
CA ILE A 160 3.19 8.11 -6.61
C ILE A 160 1.80 7.58 -6.21
N LEU A 161 1.57 6.28 -6.36
CA LEU A 161 0.29 5.63 -6.12
C LEU A 161 -0.17 5.77 -4.66
N ILE A 162 0.71 5.52 -3.70
CA ILE A 162 0.32 5.57 -2.29
C ILE A 162 -0.06 7.01 -1.89
N PRO A 163 0.72 8.06 -2.22
CA PRO A 163 0.27 9.44 -2.03
C PRO A 163 -1.07 9.77 -2.72
N LEU A 164 -1.34 9.27 -3.92
CA LEU A 164 -2.65 9.44 -4.58
C LEU A 164 -3.77 8.77 -3.78
N LEU A 165 -3.58 7.54 -3.32
CA LEU A 165 -4.57 6.85 -2.48
C LEU A 165 -4.84 7.64 -1.20
N ARG A 166 -3.81 8.18 -0.53
CA ARG A 166 -3.98 9.05 0.64
C ARG A 166 -4.70 10.36 0.30
N TYR A 167 -4.39 10.97 -0.84
CA TYR A 167 -5.08 12.14 -1.35
C TYR A 167 -6.59 11.90 -1.47
N PHE A 168 -7.01 10.78 -2.07
CA PHE A 168 -8.42 10.45 -2.20
C PHE A 168 -9.06 10.06 -0.86
N GLN A 169 -8.35 9.26 -0.06
CA GLN A 169 -8.82 8.78 1.24
C GLN A 169 -9.06 9.91 2.25
N CYS A 170 -8.15 10.88 2.38
CA CYS A 170 -8.29 12.00 3.32
C CYS A 170 -9.46 12.94 2.97
N GLN A 171 -9.99 12.86 1.74
CA GLN A 171 -11.17 13.59 1.28
C GLN A 171 -12.45 12.74 1.32
N SER A 172 -12.36 11.52 1.86
CA SER A 172 -13.43 10.51 1.84
C SER A 172 -13.91 10.13 0.42
N MET A 173 -13.06 10.35 -0.60
CA MET A 173 -13.35 9.99 -1.99
C MET A 173 -12.96 8.53 -2.27
N VAL A 174 -13.73 7.59 -1.72
CA VAL A 174 -13.38 6.17 -1.84
C VAL A 174 -13.78 5.55 -3.19
N LEU A 175 -14.82 6.06 -3.83
CA LEU A 175 -15.31 5.51 -5.09
C LEU A 175 -14.28 5.55 -6.24
N PRO A 176 -13.55 6.66 -6.50
CA PRO A 176 -12.49 6.68 -7.52
C PRO A 176 -11.38 5.65 -7.24
N MET A 177 -11.00 5.47 -5.97
CA MET A 177 -10.02 4.45 -5.57
C MET A 177 -10.55 3.04 -5.84
N LEU A 178 -11.80 2.76 -5.49
CA LEU A 178 -12.39 1.44 -5.70
C LEU A 178 -12.49 1.11 -7.20
N LEU A 179 -13.02 2.03 -8.00
CA LEU A 179 -13.20 1.81 -9.44
C LEU A 179 -11.86 1.63 -10.16
N SER A 180 -10.85 2.46 -9.84
CA SER A 180 -9.51 2.34 -10.43
C SER A 180 -8.81 1.04 -10.05
N ASN A 181 -8.90 0.61 -8.79
CA ASN A 181 -8.33 -0.66 -8.35
C ASN A 181 -9.05 -1.87 -8.98
N CYS A 182 -10.38 -1.88 -9.01
CA CYS A 182 -11.13 -2.94 -9.68
C CYS A 182 -10.79 -3.02 -11.17
N ALA A 183 -10.75 -1.89 -11.88
CA ALA A 183 -10.34 -1.84 -13.28
C ALA A 183 -8.90 -2.37 -13.46
N THR A 184 -7.98 -1.97 -12.57
CA THR A 184 -6.60 -2.44 -12.57
C THR A 184 -6.51 -3.95 -12.39
N VAL A 185 -7.24 -4.54 -11.43
CA VAL A 185 -7.29 -6.00 -11.22
C VAL A 185 -7.82 -6.72 -12.46
N CYS A 186 -8.94 -6.24 -13.03
CA CYS A 186 -9.54 -6.84 -14.22
C CYS A 186 -8.59 -6.85 -15.41
N ILE A 187 -7.72 -5.83 -15.53
CA ILE A 187 -6.68 -5.76 -16.56
C ILE A 187 -5.45 -6.58 -16.18
N HIS A 188 -5.08 -6.59 -14.90
CA HIS A 188 -3.91 -7.28 -14.39
C HIS A 188 -3.96 -8.78 -14.63
N ILE A 189 -5.09 -9.45 -14.35
CA ILE A 189 -5.22 -10.90 -14.51
C ILE A 189 -4.88 -11.37 -15.95
N PRO A 190 -5.55 -10.87 -17.01
CA PRO A 190 -5.22 -11.26 -18.38
C PRO A 190 -3.83 -10.77 -18.82
N LEU A 191 -3.39 -9.59 -18.36
CA LEU A 191 -2.05 -9.07 -18.66
C LEU A 191 -0.97 -9.98 -18.09
N CYS A 192 -1.07 -10.34 -16.80
CA CYS A 192 -0.13 -11.22 -16.13
C CYS A 192 -0.10 -12.59 -16.80
N TRP A 193 -1.26 -13.17 -17.12
CA TRP A 193 -1.33 -14.43 -17.86
C TRP A 193 -0.63 -14.34 -19.22
N ALA A 194 -0.86 -13.24 -19.97
CA ALA A 194 -0.24 -13.04 -21.27
C ALA A 194 1.28 -12.89 -21.17
N LEU A 195 1.77 -12.07 -20.23
CA LEU A 195 3.20 -11.87 -20.00
C LEU A 195 3.89 -13.17 -19.58
N VAL A 196 3.30 -13.90 -18.62
CA VAL A 196 3.89 -15.11 -18.05
C VAL A 196 3.91 -16.25 -19.07
N TYR A 197 2.76 -16.56 -19.68
CA TYR A 197 2.58 -17.78 -20.46
C TYR A 197 2.56 -17.55 -21.97
N LYS A 198 1.92 -16.47 -22.46
CA LYS A 198 1.72 -16.28 -23.90
C LYS A 198 2.94 -15.67 -24.58
N TRP A 199 3.63 -14.75 -23.91
CA TRP A 199 4.90 -14.16 -24.35
C TRP A 199 6.12 -14.84 -23.72
N GLU A 200 5.89 -15.92 -22.96
CA GLU A 200 6.95 -16.79 -22.43
C GLU A 200 7.99 -16.05 -21.59
N LEU A 201 7.61 -14.95 -20.92
CA LEU A 201 8.50 -14.21 -20.02
C LEU A 201 8.60 -14.86 -18.63
N GLY A 202 7.80 -15.90 -18.35
CA GLY A 202 7.84 -16.64 -17.10
C GLY A 202 7.65 -15.74 -15.87
N TYR A 203 8.44 -15.96 -14.82
CA TYR A 203 8.35 -15.17 -13.57
C TYR A 203 8.71 -13.69 -13.78
N ILE A 204 9.52 -13.35 -14.78
CA ILE A 204 9.81 -11.96 -15.13
C ILE A 204 8.53 -11.27 -15.61
N GLY A 205 7.71 -11.98 -16.39
CA GLY A 205 6.40 -11.51 -16.84
C GLY A 205 5.48 -11.12 -15.68
N ALA A 206 5.50 -11.87 -14.58
CA ALA A 206 4.72 -11.56 -13.38
C ALA A 206 5.17 -10.25 -12.72
N ALA A 207 6.48 -10.03 -12.54
CA ALA A 207 7.01 -8.76 -12.01
C ALA A 207 6.64 -7.56 -12.89
N LEU A 208 6.77 -7.71 -14.21
CA LEU A 208 6.40 -6.67 -15.17
C LEU A 208 4.89 -6.37 -15.13
N ALA A 209 4.05 -7.39 -14.96
CA ALA A 209 2.60 -7.22 -14.81
C ALA A 209 2.27 -6.34 -13.60
N ILE A 210 2.92 -6.57 -12.46
CA ILE A 210 2.74 -5.76 -11.24
C ILE A 210 3.11 -4.29 -11.52
N GLY A 211 4.30 -4.07 -12.10
CA GLY A 211 4.77 -2.72 -12.42
C GLY A 211 3.83 -1.97 -13.35
N LEU A 212 3.39 -2.62 -14.43
CA LEU A 212 2.43 -2.04 -15.38
C LEU A 212 1.08 -1.74 -14.73
N SER A 213 0.58 -2.65 -13.89
CA SER A 213 -0.69 -2.46 -13.18
C SER A 213 -0.64 -1.32 -12.18
N TYR A 214 0.47 -1.13 -11.46
CA TYR A 214 0.61 0.04 -10.59
C TYR A 214 0.67 1.35 -11.38
N TRP A 215 1.41 1.41 -12.48
CA TRP A 215 1.42 2.59 -13.35
C TRP A 215 0.05 2.88 -13.97
N LEU A 216 -0.69 1.84 -14.35
CA LEU A 216 -2.06 1.99 -14.84
C LEU A 216 -2.98 2.59 -13.77
N ASN A 217 -2.83 2.14 -12.52
CA ASN A 217 -3.61 2.67 -11.41
C ASN A 217 -3.24 4.12 -11.09
N VAL A 218 -1.95 4.45 -11.11
CA VAL A 218 -1.45 5.85 -11.04
C VAL A 218 -2.11 6.69 -12.14
N PHE A 219 -2.13 6.19 -13.38
CA PHE A 219 -2.74 6.89 -14.50
C PHE A 219 -4.24 7.13 -14.30
N PHE A 220 -5.02 6.13 -13.90
CA PHE A 220 -6.45 6.29 -13.62
C PHE A 220 -6.72 7.32 -12.53
N LEU A 221 -6.00 7.25 -11.42
CA LEU A 221 -6.18 8.16 -10.30
C LEU A 221 -5.68 9.57 -10.61
N ALA A 222 -4.56 9.72 -11.32
CA ALA A 222 -4.04 11.01 -11.74
C ALA A 222 -4.99 11.69 -12.74
N LEU A 223 -5.55 10.94 -13.70
CA LEU A 223 -6.58 11.46 -14.60
C LEU A 223 -7.81 11.93 -13.83
N TYR A 224 -8.30 11.13 -12.88
CA TYR A 224 -9.45 11.53 -12.07
C TYR A 224 -9.15 12.81 -11.27
N MET A 225 -7.97 12.89 -10.62
CA MET A 225 -7.53 14.09 -9.90
C MET A 225 -7.45 15.32 -10.81
N ALA A 226 -6.93 15.15 -12.04
CA ALA A 226 -6.72 16.23 -12.99
C ALA A 226 -8.02 16.77 -13.59
N PHE A 227 -9.04 15.93 -13.80
CA PHE A 227 -10.25 16.33 -14.53
C PHE A 227 -11.52 16.44 -13.67
N SER A 228 -11.58 15.80 -12.50
CA SER A 228 -12.77 15.85 -11.65
C SER A 228 -12.94 17.21 -10.96
N SER A 229 -14.16 17.75 -10.98
CA SER A 229 -14.53 18.95 -10.23
C SER A 229 -14.43 18.74 -8.71
N SER A 230 -14.58 17.50 -8.22
CA SER A 230 -14.42 17.17 -6.80
C SER A 230 -12.99 17.42 -6.30
N CYS A 231 -12.01 17.40 -7.19
CA CYS A 231 -10.60 17.63 -6.88
C CYS A 231 -10.14 19.07 -7.12
N GLU A 232 -11.01 19.95 -7.61
CA GLU A 232 -10.61 21.29 -8.10
C GLU A 232 -9.89 22.13 -7.04
N LYS A 233 -10.38 22.08 -5.79
CA LYS A 233 -9.83 22.86 -4.68
C LYS A 233 -8.52 22.28 -4.12
N THR A 234 -8.31 20.98 -4.28
CA THR A 234 -7.26 20.21 -3.61
C THR A 234 -6.13 19.76 -4.54
N ARG A 235 -6.34 19.77 -5.87
CA ARG A 235 -5.37 19.29 -6.87
C ARG A 235 -4.23 20.25 -7.20
N GLY A 236 -4.24 21.46 -6.66
CA GLY A 236 -3.25 22.49 -7.01
C GLY A 236 -1.85 22.16 -6.47
N LEU A 237 -0.84 22.31 -7.33
CA LEU A 237 0.57 22.35 -6.94
C LEU A 237 0.99 23.81 -6.75
N TYR A 238 1.47 24.15 -5.56
CA TYR A 238 1.92 25.51 -5.24
C TYR A 238 3.40 25.49 -4.86
N LEU A 239 4.23 26.00 -5.76
CA LEU A 239 5.69 25.97 -5.62
C LEU A 239 6.19 26.76 -4.40
N ASP A 240 5.51 27.85 -4.04
CA ASP A 240 5.92 28.70 -2.91
C ASP A 240 5.93 27.95 -1.57
N ASP A 241 5.05 26.95 -1.42
CA ASP A 241 4.89 26.21 -0.17
C ASP A 241 5.57 24.82 -0.20
N ILE A 242 6.10 24.39 -1.35
CA ILE A 242 6.50 22.98 -1.58
C ILE A 242 7.65 22.54 -0.66
N PHE A 243 8.65 23.39 -0.44
CA PHE A 243 9.80 23.07 0.42
C PHE A 243 9.40 22.98 1.89
N SER A 244 8.49 23.84 2.35
CA SER A 244 7.94 23.76 3.70
C SER A 244 7.12 22.48 3.86
N SER A 245 6.27 22.17 2.88
CA SER A 245 5.47 20.94 2.85
C SER A 245 6.33 19.68 2.86
N ILE A 246 7.44 19.63 2.12
CA ILE A 246 8.40 18.52 2.13
C ILE A 246 9.02 18.34 3.52
N LYS A 247 9.47 19.44 4.15
CA LYS A 247 10.08 19.39 5.48
C LYS A 247 9.10 18.89 6.53
N GLU A 248 7.88 19.41 6.54
CA GLU A 248 6.80 18.99 7.44
C GLU A 248 6.41 17.53 7.18
N PHE A 249 6.31 17.12 5.91
CA PHE A 249 6.06 15.74 5.51
C PHE A 249 7.12 14.80 6.07
N LEU A 250 8.40 15.04 5.80
CA LEU A 250 9.49 14.16 6.24
C LEU A 250 9.52 14.02 7.77
N HIS A 251 9.24 15.09 8.52
CA HIS A 251 9.20 15.05 9.98
C HIS A 251 8.18 14.04 10.52
N ILE A 252 7.01 13.94 9.89
CA ILE A 252 5.94 13.00 10.30
C ILE A 252 6.10 11.64 9.61
N ALA A 253 6.67 11.61 8.41
CA ALA A 253 6.87 10.41 7.62
C ALA A 253 7.83 9.43 8.29
N PHE A 254 8.92 9.89 8.91
CA PHE A 254 9.90 8.98 9.53
C PHE A 254 9.33 8.12 10.68
N PRO A 255 8.62 8.69 11.68
CA PRO A 255 7.95 7.87 12.69
C PRO A 255 6.92 6.90 12.09
N SER A 256 6.15 7.35 11.10
CA SER A 256 5.15 6.50 10.42
C SER A 256 5.81 5.34 9.67
N ALA A 257 6.93 5.60 9.00
CA ALA A 257 7.74 4.59 8.33
C ALA A 257 8.30 3.57 9.31
N ALA A 258 8.86 4.01 10.44
CA ALA A 258 9.38 3.12 11.46
C ALA A 258 8.29 2.17 11.98
N MET A 259 7.09 2.69 12.25
CA MET A 259 5.95 1.88 12.71
C MET A 259 5.58 0.78 11.70
N VAL A 260 5.36 1.15 10.43
CA VAL A 260 4.96 0.20 9.39
C VAL A 260 6.08 -0.79 9.06
N CYS A 261 7.33 -0.34 9.01
CA CYS A 261 8.48 -1.23 8.76
C CYS A 261 8.62 -2.25 9.88
N LEU A 262 8.57 -1.83 11.14
CA LEU A 262 8.67 -2.74 12.28
C LEU A 262 7.53 -3.77 12.31
N GLU A 263 6.32 -3.35 11.96
CA GLU A 263 5.18 -4.24 11.82
C GLU A 263 5.44 -5.33 10.76
N TRP A 264 5.84 -4.93 9.55
CA TRP A 264 6.13 -5.85 8.44
C TRP A 264 7.32 -6.75 8.73
N TRP A 265 8.38 -6.22 9.31
CA TRP A 265 9.58 -7.00 9.65
C TRP A 265 9.26 -8.02 10.73
N THR A 266 8.40 -7.68 11.70
CA THR A 266 7.96 -8.62 12.73
C THR A 266 7.18 -9.77 12.10
N PHE A 267 6.30 -9.51 11.12
CA PHE A 267 5.61 -10.58 10.40
C PHE A 267 6.57 -11.52 9.67
N GLU A 268 7.56 -10.98 8.96
CA GLU A 268 8.56 -11.77 8.24
C GLU A 268 9.44 -12.59 9.19
N LEU A 269 9.83 -12.02 10.33
CA LEU A 269 10.55 -12.74 11.39
C LEU A 269 9.72 -13.90 11.97
N LEU A 270 8.42 -13.68 12.20
CA LEU A 270 7.53 -14.72 12.70
C LEU A 270 7.33 -15.84 11.68
N LEU A 271 7.17 -15.52 10.40
CA LEU A 271 7.09 -16.51 9.32
C LEU A 271 8.39 -17.33 9.21
N LEU A 272 9.55 -16.67 9.34
CA LEU A 272 10.85 -17.35 9.33
C LEU A 272 11.00 -18.29 10.52
N LEU A 273 10.67 -17.82 11.74
CA LEU A 273 10.71 -18.65 12.94
C LEU A 273 9.75 -19.83 12.85
N ALA A 274 8.57 -19.63 12.25
CA ALA A 274 7.61 -20.70 12.02
C ALA A 274 8.15 -21.79 11.08
N GLY A 275 8.90 -21.39 10.06
CA GLY A 275 9.55 -22.31 9.12
C GLY A 275 10.64 -23.18 9.76
N LEU A 276 11.18 -22.79 10.92
CA LEU A 276 12.21 -23.54 11.67
C LEU A 276 11.62 -24.55 12.66
N LEU A 277 10.30 -24.57 12.86
CA LEU A 277 9.64 -25.49 13.79
C LEU A 277 9.63 -26.94 13.24
N PRO A 278 9.59 -27.96 14.13
CA PRO A 278 9.65 -29.38 13.75
C PRO A 278 8.52 -29.84 12.82
N ASP A 279 7.34 -29.22 12.91
CA ASP A 279 6.19 -29.46 12.03
C ASP A 279 5.82 -28.16 11.28
N SER A 280 6.77 -27.69 10.47
CA SER A 280 6.71 -26.38 9.80
C SER A 280 5.46 -26.19 8.92
N LYS A 281 4.83 -27.26 8.41
CA LYS A 281 3.59 -27.19 7.61
C LYS A 281 2.35 -26.91 8.46
N LEU A 282 2.24 -27.53 9.64
CA LEU A 282 1.10 -27.33 10.53
C LEU A 282 1.16 -25.94 11.16
N GLU A 283 2.33 -25.52 11.63
CA GLU A 283 2.51 -24.27 12.37
C GLU A 283 2.43 -23.02 11.49
N THR A 284 2.98 -23.07 10.26
CA THR A 284 2.74 -21.98 9.28
C THR A 284 1.27 -21.85 8.90
N SER A 285 0.54 -22.97 8.85
CA SER A 285 -0.92 -22.96 8.60
C SER A 285 -1.68 -22.34 9.79
N VAL A 286 -1.32 -22.67 11.03
CA VAL A 286 -1.94 -22.11 12.24
C VAL A 286 -1.72 -20.60 12.35
N LEU A 287 -0.49 -20.12 12.08
CA LEU A 287 -0.21 -18.68 12.05
C LEU A 287 -1.00 -17.97 10.94
N SER A 288 -1.10 -18.55 9.75
CA SER A 288 -1.90 -17.96 8.65
C SER A 288 -3.39 -17.82 8.99
N VAL A 289 -3.95 -18.76 9.77
CA VAL A 289 -5.34 -18.72 10.24
C VAL A 289 -5.52 -17.68 11.34
N TRP A 290 -4.60 -17.62 12.31
CA TRP A 290 -4.65 -16.63 13.40
C TRP A 290 -4.54 -15.19 12.90
N TYR A 291 -3.78 -14.95 11.82
CA TYR A 291 -3.65 -13.63 11.20
C TYR A 291 -4.81 -13.23 10.27
N SER A 292 -5.66 -14.17 9.87
CA SER A 292 -6.86 -13.89 9.06
C SER A 292 -8.09 -13.48 9.89
N SER A 293 -7.95 -13.49 11.24
CA SER A 293 -8.96 -13.11 12.22
C SER A 293 -8.69 -11.70 12.77
#